data_AF-A0A8T4A2B9-F1
#
_entry.id   AF-A0A8T4A2B9-F1
#
_cell.length_a   1.000
_cell.length_b   1.000
_cell.length_c   1.000
_cell.angle_alpha   90.00
_cell.angle_beta   90.00
_cell.angle_gamma   90.00
#
_symmetry.space_group_name_H-M   'P 1'
#
loop_
_entity.id
_entity.type
_entity.pdbx_description
1 polymer ?
#
loop_
_entity_poly.entity_id
_entity_poly.type
_entity_poly.pdbx_seq_one_letter_code
_entity_poly.pdbx_strand_id
1 'polypeptide(L)'
;MLRTAEMVKLYCIFHRGYLEEVLYKLQNLGAVQFFNAREKFSFLGAPEQAKWGIKELEKVEYLIAEIRPRADATLLEKIFGPRKVFIALARGTTEEILRRTREELHSFEEKYFEMRSEREELLREKEKIEEEISKEKIILFKQAFKMKVEESELEHVRALRKEEEKISSRLLELNSEIESLERDSYLELLSIREKLQNIVQRAHVLKNFGAMRHSFFFGCWVPRKKLHRVIRALERATNGYSVITVEEVKLGEEAPTLLENPWFI
;
A
#
# COMPACT_ATOMS: atom_id res chain seq x y z
N MET A 1 38.78 -0.60 1.47
CA MET A 1 38.56 -0.19 0.06
C MET A 1 37.30 -0.86 -0.43
N LEU A 2 36.32 -0.07 -0.87
CA LEU A 2 35.12 -0.58 -1.54
C LEU A 2 35.55 -1.21 -2.87
N ARG A 3 35.19 -2.48 -3.10
CA ARG A 3 35.45 -3.16 -4.38
C ARG A 3 34.15 -3.24 -5.16
N THR A 4 34.20 -3.03 -6.46
CA THR A 4 33.06 -3.26 -7.34
C THR A 4 32.91 -4.76 -7.57
N ALA A 5 31.66 -5.23 -7.59
CA ALA A 5 31.35 -6.60 -7.96
C ALA A 5 31.52 -6.78 -9.47
N GLU A 6 32.17 -7.87 -9.87
CA GLU A 6 32.21 -8.28 -11.28
C GLU A 6 30.81 -8.74 -11.70
N MET A 7 30.24 -8.09 -12.71
CA MET A 7 28.90 -8.39 -13.22
C MET A 7 28.99 -9.28 -14.46
N VAL A 8 27.98 -10.11 -14.68
CA VAL A 8 27.80 -10.90 -15.92
C VAL A 8 26.38 -10.73 -16.43
N LYS A 9 26.17 -10.98 -17.73
CA LYS A 9 24.82 -11.03 -18.32
C LYS A 9 24.29 -12.44 -18.25
N LEU A 10 23.05 -12.57 -17.81
CA LEU A 10 22.29 -13.81 -17.84
C LEU A 10 21.04 -13.61 -18.68
N TYR A 11 20.84 -14.50 -19.64
CA TYR A 11 19.62 -14.61 -20.44
C TYR A 11 18.89 -15.88 -20.05
N CYS A 12 17.57 -15.81 -19.94
CA CYS A 12 16.74 -16.96 -19.60
C CYS A 12 15.46 -16.96 -20.43
N ILE A 13 15.12 -18.13 -20.96
CA ILE A 13 13.81 -18.42 -21.56
C ILE A 13 13.15 -19.56 -20.80
N PHE A 14 11.85 -19.42 -20.53
CA PHE A 14 11.07 -20.42 -19.80
C PHE A 14 9.59 -20.36 -20.20
N HIS A 15 8.85 -21.43 -19.92
CA HIS A 15 7.42 -21.53 -20.23
C HIS A 15 6.58 -20.55 -19.40
N ARG A 16 5.55 -19.94 -20.01
CA ARG A 16 4.70 -18.89 -19.39
C ARG A 16 4.08 -19.28 -18.04
N GLY A 17 3.79 -20.57 -17.84
CA GLY A 17 3.25 -21.10 -16.57
C GLY A 17 4.19 -20.95 -15.36
N TYR A 18 5.49 -20.71 -15.56
CA TYR A 18 6.46 -20.57 -14.46
C TYR A 18 6.71 -19.10 -14.05
N LEU A 19 6.00 -18.13 -14.63
CA LEU A 19 6.27 -16.70 -14.43
C LEU A 19 6.30 -16.31 -12.95
N GLU A 20 5.27 -16.70 -12.20
CA GLU A 20 5.11 -16.30 -10.79
C GLU A 20 6.23 -16.88 -9.92
N GLU A 21 6.56 -18.15 -10.10
CA GLU A 21 7.62 -18.81 -9.32
C GLU A 21 9.00 -18.22 -9.66
N VAL A 22 9.25 -17.92 -10.94
CA VAL A 22 10.49 -17.26 -11.37
C VAL A 22 10.62 -15.88 -10.74
N LEU A 23 9.58 -15.03 -10.83
CA LEU A 23 9.58 -13.71 -10.21
C LEU A 23 9.78 -13.79 -8.70
N TYR A 24 9.06 -14.70 -8.02
CA TYR A 24 9.19 -14.92 -6.58
C TYR A 24 10.62 -15.31 -6.19
N LYS A 25 11.24 -16.28 -6.87
CA LYS A 25 12.60 -16.73 -6.54
C LYS A 25 13.65 -15.65 -6.78
N LEU A 26 13.54 -14.92 -7.89
CA LEU A 26 14.47 -13.84 -8.22
C LEU A 26 14.33 -12.66 -7.25
N GLN A 27 13.11 -12.31 -6.86
CA GLN A 27 12.84 -11.26 -5.87
C GLN A 27 13.42 -11.63 -4.50
N ASN A 28 13.19 -12.86 -4.03
CA ASN A 28 13.76 -13.35 -2.77
C ASN A 28 15.30 -13.36 -2.76
N LEU A 29 15.94 -13.55 -3.93
CA LEU A 29 17.39 -13.54 -4.03
C LEU A 29 17.99 -12.13 -3.97
N GLY A 30 17.27 -11.10 -4.44
CA GLY A 30 17.74 -9.71 -4.42
C GLY A 30 19.10 -9.51 -5.10
N ALA A 31 19.34 -10.22 -6.22
CA ALA A 31 20.66 -10.34 -6.82
C ALA A 31 20.70 -10.05 -8.32
N VAL A 32 19.58 -9.63 -8.90
CA VAL A 32 19.44 -9.45 -10.35
C VAL A 32 18.95 -8.05 -10.67
N GLN A 33 19.47 -7.48 -11.75
CA GLN A 33 18.97 -6.23 -12.33
C GLN A 33 18.59 -6.48 -13.79
N PHE A 34 17.29 -6.42 -14.08
CA PHE A 34 16.79 -6.65 -15.44
C PHE A 34 17.12 -5.48 -16.36
N PHE A 35 17.48 -5.79 -17.60
CA PHE A 35 17.56 -4.81 -18.69
C PHE A 35 16.54 -5.18 -19.76
N ASN A 36 16.21 -4.23 -20.63
CA ASN A 36 15.18 -4.44 -21.64
C ASN A 36 15.64 -5.45 -22.68
N ALA A 37 15.12 -6.67 -22.57
CA ALA A 37 15.50 -7.77 -23.45
C ALA A 37 15.07 -7.54 -24.91
N ARG A 38 14.05 -6.70 -25.13
CA ARG A 38 13.48 -6.41 -26.45
C ARG A 38 14.41 -5.53 -27.31
N GLU A 39 15.34 -4.81 -26.70
CA GLU A 39 16.36 -4.04 -27.43
C GLU A 39 17.27 -4.96 -28.26
N LYS A 40 17.54 -6.17 -27.76
CA LYS A 40 18.36 -7.18 -28.47
C LYS A 40 17.51 -8.07 -29.39
N PHE A 41 16.20 -8.19 -29.14
CA PHE A 41 15.31 -9.13 -29.83
C PHE A 41 13.96 -8.46 -30.18
N SER A 42 13.91 -7.86 -31.37
CA SER A 42 12.75 -7.08 -31.85
C SER A 42 11.46 -7.88 -32.08
N PHE A 43 11.55 -9.21 -32.19
CA PHE A 43 10.40 -10.09 -32.39
C PHE A 43 9.62 -10.39 -31.10
N LEU A 44 10.08 -9.92 -29.95
CA LEU A 44 9.45 -10.14 -28.65
C LEU A 44 8.33 -9.13 -28.40
N GLY A 45 7.13 -9.64 -28.06
CA GLY A 45 6.01 -8.81 -27.64
C GLY A 45 6.18 -8.23 -26.23
N ALA A 46 5.35 -7.25 -25.88
CA ALA A 46 5.24 -6.75 -24.51
C ALA A 46 4.29 -7.64 -23.68
N PRO A 47 4.60 -7.91 -22.39
CA PRO A 47 3.64 -8.55 -21.49
C PRO A 47 2.45 -7.64 -21.18
N GLU A 48 1.23 -8.21 -21.17
CA GLU A 48 -0.03 -7.53 -20.82
C GLU A 48 -0.10 -7.15 -19.33
N GLN A 49 0.70 -7.80 -18.49
CA GLN A 49 0.70 -7.71 -17.02
C GLN A 49 1.28 -6.40 -16.45
N ALA A 50 1.68 -5.45 -17.30
CA ALA A 50 2.45 -4.27 -16.92
C ALA A 50 1.68 -3.18 -16.12
N LYS A 51 0.40 -3.40 -15.80
CA LYS A 51 -0.49 -2.42 -15.13
C LYS A 51 -1.10 -2.90 -13.81
N TRP A 52 -0.65 -4.02 -13.26
CA TRP A 52 -1.22 -4.58 -12.04
C TRP A 52 -1.04 -3.69 -10.80
N GLY A 53 -2.10 -3.54 -10.00
CA GLY A 53 -2.07 -2.99 -8.65
C GLY A 53 -1.90 -1.46 -8.52
N ILE A 54 -1.79 -0.72 -9.63
CA ILE A 54 -1.54 0.73 -9.59
C ILE A 54 -2.71 1.49 -8.93
N LYS A 55 -3.94 1.19 -9.34
CA LYS A 55 -5.14 1.88 -8.80
C LYS A 55 -5.34 1.60 -7.31
N GLU A 56 -5.14 0.36 -6.90
CA GLU A 56 -5.22 -0.04 -5.50
C GLU A 56 -4.13 0.63 -4.66
N LEU A 57 -2.91 0.79 -5.21
CA LEU A 57 -1.83 1.48 -4.52
C LEU A 57 -2.16 2.96 -4.32
N GLU A 58 -2.65 3.64 -5.35
CA GLU A 58 -3.07 5.06 -5.26
C GLU A 58 -4.15 5.27 -4.19
N LYS A 59 -5.14 4.36 -4.11
CA LYS A 59 -6.18 4.39 -3.07
C LYS A 59 -5.60 4.25 -1.67
N VAL A 60 -4.70 3.29 -1.46
CA VAL A 60 -4.09 3.06 -0.15
C VAL A 60 -3.21 4.24 0.26
N GLU A 61 -2.49 4.84 -0.67
CA GLU A 61 -1.71 6.04 -0.41
C GLU A 61 -2.59 7.23 0.00
N TYR A 62 -3.75 7.40 -0.64
CA TYR A 62 -4.74 8.39 -0.24
C TYR A 62 -5.24 8.15 1.20
N LEU A 63 -5.68 6.93 1.52
CA LEU A 63 -6.16 6.58 2.86
C LEU A 63 -5.07 6.80 3.92
N ILE A 64 -3.83 6.37 3.66
CA ILE A 64 -2.71 6.59 4.58
C ILE A 64 -2.44 8.08 4.81
N ALA A 65 -2.56 8.92 3.77
CA ALA A 65 -2.38 10.36 3.89
C ALA A 65 -3.50 11.01 4.73
N GLU A 66 -4.73 10.50 4.62
CA GLU A 66 -5.89 10.98 5.37
C GLU A 66 -5.84 10.56 6.85
N ILE A 67 -5.53 9.29 7.10
CA ILE A 67 -5.61 8.63 8.41
C ILE A 67 -4.37 8.90 9.28
N ARG A 68 -3.31 9.46 8.71
CA ARG A 68 -1.98 9.56 9.33
C ARG A 68 -2.11 9.95 10.82
N PRO A 69 -1.92 8.98 11.74
CA PRO A 69 -2.35 9.17 13.11
C PRO A 69 -1.62 10.39 13.68
N ARG A 70 -2.36 11.32 14.28
CA ARG A 70 -1.81 12.50 14.97
C ARG A 70 -1.01 12.14 16.24
N ALA A 71 -0.68 10.87 16.42
CA ALA A 71 0.08 10.39 17.53
C ALA A 71 1.54 10.86 17.41
N ASP A 72 1.91 11.81 18.27
CA ASP A 72 3.29 11.97 18.69
C ASP A 72 3.86 10.59 19.01
N ALA A 73 4.99 10.24 18.42
CA ALA A 73 5.66 8.96 18.65
C ALA A 73 5.65 8.66 20.15
N THR A 74 5.08 7.52 20.52
CA THR A 74 5.00 7.09 21.92
C THR A 74 6.40 7.11 22.53
N LEU A 75 6.51 7.29 23.84
CA LEU A 75 7.81 7.34 24.51
C LEU A 75 8.66 6.08 24.21
N LEU A 76 8.00 4.94 23.99
CA LEU A 76 8.61 3.70 23.51
C LEU A 76 9.11 3.80 22.06
N GLU A 77 8.36 4.39 21.13
CA GLU A 77 8.81 4.59 19.74
C GLU A 77 9.96 5.59 19.63
N LYS A 78 10.05 6.55 20.55
CA LYS A 78 11.21 7.47 20.65
C LYS A 78 12.48 6.75 21.12
N ILE A 79 12.35 5.72 21.97
CA ILE A 79 13.48 4.97 22.54
C ILE A 79 13.87 3.77 21.65
N PHE A 80 12.90 3.00 21.17
CA PHE A 80 13.11 1.75 20.42
C PHE A 80 12.99 1.90 18.90
N GLY A 81 12.62 3.10 18.43
CA GLY A 81 12.31 3.36 17.03
C GLY A 81 10.88 2.93 16.66
N PRO A 82 10.46 3.21 15.41
CA PRO A 82 9.11 2.87 14.95
C PRO A 82 8.85 1.36 15.03
N ARG A 83 7.60 0.98 15.30
CA ARG A 83 7.18 -0.43 15.24
C ARG A 83 7.54 -1.03 13.89
N LYS A 84 8.33 -2.11 13.91
CA LYS A 84 8.70 -2.85 12.70
C LYS A 84 7.58 -3.83 12.36
N VAL A 85 7.03 -3.70 11.16
CA VAL A 85 6.11 -4.69 10.60
C VAL A 85 6.92 -5.59 9.67
N PHE A 86 6.95 -6.88 9.98
CA PHE A 86 7.59 -7.86 9.10
C PHE A 86 6.60 -8.29 8.02
N ILE A 87 6.91 -7.96 6.78
CA ILE A 87 6.06 -8.29 5.63
C ILE A 87 6.78 -9.36 4.83
N ALA A 88 6.24 -10.58 4.88
CA ALA A 88 6.77 -11.67 4.08
C ALA A 88 6.33 -11.51 2.63
N LEU A 89 7.21 -11.87 1.69
CA LEU A 89 6.83 -11.98 0.28
C LEU A 89 5.75 -13.04 0.13
N ALA A 90 4.55 -12.61 -0.26
CA ALA A 90 3.43 -13.51 -0.46
C ALA A 90 3.74 -14.55 -1.54
N ARG A 91 3.48 -15.82 -1.22
CA ARG A 91 3.45 -16.92 -2.18
C ARG A 91 2.05 -17.02 -2.77
N GLY A 92 1.95 -17.29 -4.06
CA GLY A 92 0.70 -17.35 -4.80
C GLY A 92 0.81 -16.61 -6.14
N THR A 93 -0.26 -16.66 -6.94
CA THR A 93 -0.32 -15.88 -8.17
C THR A 93 -0.50 -14.40 -7.83
N THR A 94 0.00 -13.52 -8.69
CA THR A 94 -0.16 -12.07 -8.48
C THR A 94 -1.64 -11.68 -8.42
N GLU A 95 -2.50 -12.34 -9.20
CA GLU A 95 -3.96 -12.15 -9.16
C GLU A 95 -4.58 -12.54 -7.82
N GLU A 96 -4.15 -13.65 -7.22
CA GLU A 96 -4.67 -14.09 -5.92
C GLU A 96 -4.25 -13.13 -4.81
N ILE A 97 -2.99 -12.68 -4.82
CA ILE A 97 -2.48 -11.71 -3.84
C ILE A 97 -3.25 -10.39 -4.01
N LEU A 98 -3.44 -9.92 -5.24
CA LEU A 98 -4.19 -8.70 -5.52
C LEU A 98 -5.66 -8.81 -5.06
N ARG A 99 -6.32 -9.94 -5.31
CA ARG A 99 -7.70 -10.18 -4.87
C ARG A 99 -7.82 -10.09 -3.35
N ARG A 100 -6.98 -10.83 -2.61
CA ARG A 100 -6.99 -10.80 -1.13
C ARG A 100 -6.70 -9.41 -0.60
N THR A 101 -5.71 -8.73 -1.18
CA THR A 101 -5.34 -7.37 -0.78
C THR A 101 -6.46 -6.37 -1.04
N ARG A 102 -7.22 -6.55 -2.13
CA ARG A 102 -8.40 -5.74 -2.44
C ARG A 102 -9.55 -6.00 -1.46
N GLU A 103 -9.78 -7.25 -1.06
CA GLU A 103 -10.78 -7.61 -0.05
C GLU A 103 -10.44 -7.01 1.32
N GLU A 104 -9.18 -7.13 1.75
CA GLU A 104 -8.66 -6.48 2.96
C GLU A 104 -8.90 -4.96 2.92
N LEU A 105 -8.51 -4.31 1.82
CA LEU A 105 -8.70 -2.87 1.63
C LEU A 105 -10.16 -2.44 1.65
N HIS A 106 -11.03 -3.18 0.96
CA HIS A 106 -12.46 -2.86 0.87
C HIS A 106 -13.14 -2.92 2.24
N SER A 107 -12.85 -3.96 3.04
CA SER A 107 -13.42 -4.08 4.38
C SER A 107 -13.04 -2.92 5.30
N PHE A 108 -11.84 -2.38 5.14
CA PHE A 108 -11.39 -1.19 5.86
C PHE A 108 -12.08 0.07 5.31
N GLU A 109 -12.13 0.24 3.99
CA GLU A 109 -12.78 1.36 3.32
C GLU A 109 -14.25 1.47 3.78
N GLU A 110 -15.03 0.39 3.71
CA GLU A 110 -16.44 0.37 4.13
C GLU A 110 -16.61 0.89 5.55
N LYS A 111 -15.88 0.30 6.51
CA LYS A 111 -15.98 0.69 7.92
C LYS A 111 -15.59 2.15 8.14
N TYR A 112 -14.50 2.61 7.54
CA TYR A 112 -14.03 3.98 7.70
C TYR A 112 -15.01 5.00 7.07
N PHE A 113 -15.52 4.72 5.87
CA PHE A 113 -16.48 5.60 5.19
C PHE A 113 -17.85 5.64 5.88
N GLU A 114 -18.35 4.53 6.40
CA GLU A 114 -19.58 4.49 7.19
C GLU A 114 -19.49 5.41 8.42
N MET A 115 -18.42 5.28 9.20
CA MET A 115 -18.20 6.12 10.39
C MET A 115 -18.02 7.60 10.04
N ARG A 116 -17.32 7.90 8.93
CA ARG A 116 -17.19 9.26 8.41
C ARG A 116 -18.52 9.85 7.98
N SER A 117 -19.36 9.09 7.28
CA SER A 117 -20.67 9.52 6.81
C SER A 117 -21.60 9.81 7.99
N GLU A 118 -21.66 8.91 8.98
CA GLU A 118 -22.43 9.12 10.22
C GLU A 118 -21.98 10.41 10.93
N ARG A 119 -20.67 10.64 11.01
CA ARG A 119 -20.12 11.86 11.62
C ARG A 119 -20.57 13.12 10.88
N GLU A 120 -20.54 13.11 9.55
CA GLU A 120 -20.96 14.26 8.75
C GLU A 120 -22.45 14.54 8.87
N GLU A 121 -23.29 13.50 8.94
CA GLU A 121 -24.73 13.64 9.17
C GLU A 121 -25.03 14.26 10.54
N LEU A 122 -24.41 13.73 11.60
CA LEU A 122 -24.56 14.25 12.96
C LEU A 122 -24.07 15.71 13.08
N LEU A 123 -23.00 16.09 12.36
CA LEU A 123 -22.55 17.49 12.33
C LEU A 123 -23.57 18.42 11.68
N ARG A 124 -24.21 17.99 10.58
CA ARG A 124 -25.27 18.78 9.92
C ARG A 124 -26.52 18.89 10.79
N GLU A 125 -26.88 17.81 11.49
CA GLU A 125 -27.99 17.83 12.44
C GLU A 125 -27.72 18.78 13.60
N LYS A 126 -26.51 18.72 14.17
CA LYS A 126 -26.07 19.64 15.22
C LYS A 126 -26.16 21.10 14.76
N GLU A 127 -25.66 21.41 13.57
CA GLU A 127 -25.68 22.78 13.03
C GLU A 127 -27.11 23.30 12.88
N LYS A 128 -28.05 22.48 12.41
CA LYS A 128 -29.48 22.84 12.34
C LYS A 128 -30.08 23.14 13.70
N ILE A 129 -29.79 22.30 14.71
CA ILE A 129 -30.29 22.50 16.07
C ILE A 129 -29.68 23.77 16.68
N GLU A 130 -28.39 24.04 16.47
CA GLU A 130 -27.73 25.26 16.92
C GLU A 130 -28.32 26.52 16.27
N GLU A 131 -28.70 26.45 14.99
CA GLU A 131 -29.44 27.51 14.32
C GLU A 131 -30.84 27.73 14.90
N GLU A 132 -31.58 26.65 15.19
CA GLU A 132 -32.91 26.73 15.82
C GLU A 132 -32.83 27.35 17.22
N ILE A 133 -31.92 26.85 18.06
CA ILE A 133 -31.64 27.43 19.38
C ILE A 133 -31.24 28.92 19.26
N SER A 134 -30.50 29.28 18.21
CA SER A 134 -30.12 30.67 17.94
C SER A 134 -31.30 31.55 17.54
N LYS A 135 -32.25 31.04 16.75
CA LYS A 135 -33.50 31.74 16.41
C LYS A 135 -34.38 31.94 17.65
N GLU A 136 -34.33 30.99 18.58
CA GLU A 136 -35.04 31.03 19.85
C GLU A 136 -34.34 31.84 20.95
N LYS A 137 -33.20 32.51 20.65
CA LYS A 137 -32.52 33.41 21.61
C LYS A 137 -33.43 34.49 22.18
N ILE A 138 -34.47 34.91 21.45
CA ILE A 138 -35.49 35.87 21.92
C ILE A 138 -36.29 35.29 23.11
N ILE A 139 -36.58 33.99 23.11
CA ILE A 139 -37.32 33.29 24.16
C ILE A 139 -36.45 33.16 25.42
N LEU A 140 -35.18 32.75 25.23
CA LEU A 140 -34.17 32.71 26.30
C LEU A 140 -33.94 34.11 26.92
N PHE A 141 -33.94 35.17 26.11
CA PHE A 141 -33.82 36.55 26.56
C PHE A 141 -35.05 36.98 27.38
N LYS A 142 -36.27 36.73 26.88
CA LYS A 142 -37.52 36.99 27.62
C LYS A 142 -37.53 36.29 28.98
N GLN A 143 -37.06 35.05 29.06
CA GLN A 143 -36.95 34.29 30.30
C GLN A 143 -35.94 34.93 31.28
N ALA A 144 -34.76 35.32 30.81
CA ALA A 144 -33.73 35.96 31.64
C ALA A 144 -34.19 37.30 32.24
N PHE A 145 -35.06 38.02 31.54
CA PHE A 145 -35.67 39.28 31.99
C PHE A 145 -37.02 39.11 32.72
N LYS A 146 -37.39 37.88 33.12
CA LYS A 146 -38.65 37.56 33.83
C LYS A 146 -39.92 38.04 33.09
N MET A 147 -39.89 38.10 31.76
CA MET A 147 -41.08 38.37 30.96
C MET A 147 -41.95 37.10 30.86
N LYS A 148 -43.24 37.25 30.52
CA LYS A 148 -44.12 36.10 30.24
C LYS A 148 -43.56 35.32 29.05
N VAL A 149 -43.22 34.05 29.28
CA VAL A 149 -42.84 33.05 28.29
C VAL A 149 -43.84 31.89 28.45
N GLU A 150 -44.32 31.33 27.36
CA GLU A 150 -45.21 30.17 27.46
C GLU A 150 -44.42 28.92 27.89
N GLU A 151 -45.01 28.06 28.72
CA GLU A 151 -44.37 26.82 29.20
C GLU A 151 -43.98 25.90 28.03
N SER A 152 -44.78 25.88 26.96
CA SER A 152 -44.55 25.14 25.71
C SER A 152 -43.27 25.58 24.98
N GLU A 153 -43.01 26.89 24.90
CA GLU A 153 -41.80 27.46 24.30
C GLU A 153 -40.55 27.07 25.10
N LEU A 154 -40.68 27.02 26.43
CA LEU A 154 -39.62 26.60 27.34
C LEU A 154 -39.30 25.10 27.25
N GLU A 155 -40.33 24.26 27.12
CA GLU A 155 -40.17 22.83 26.89
C GLU A 155 -39.51 22.54 25.55
N HIS A 156 -39.84 23.30 24.50
CA HIS A 156 -39.23 23.14 23.18
C HIS A 156 -37.73 23.44 23.18
N VAL A 157 -37.31 24.60 23.74
CA VAL A 157 -35.88 24.95 23.88
C VAL A 157 -35.12 23.89 24.70
N ARG A 158 -35.73 23.36 25.77
CA ARG A 158 -35.12 22.31 26.60
C ARG A 158 -34.97 21.00 25.84
N ALA A 159 -35.96 20.64 25.02
CA ALA A 159 -35.90 19.45 24.18
C ALA A 159 -34.76 19.57 23.14
N LEU A 160 -34.66 20.70 22.45
CA LEU A 160 -33.59 20.99 21.49
C LEU A 160 -32.19 20.91 22.14
N ARG A 161 -32.02 21.48 23.34
CA ARG A 161 -30.75 21.36 24.09
C ARG A 161 -30.41 19.92 24.45
N LYS A 162 -31.40 19.13 24.86
CA LYS A 162 -31.19 17.71 25.21
C LYS A 162 -30.82 16.90 23.96
N GLU A 163 -31.36 17.25 22.81
CA GLU A 163 -30.99 16.65 21.52
C GLU A 163 -29.58 17.04 21.09
N GLU A 164 -29.21 18.32 21.22
CA GLU A 164 -27.84 18.80 20.98
C GLU A 164 -26.83 18.07 21.87
N GLU A 165 -27.13 17.89 23.16
CA GLU A 165 -26.25 17.17 24.10
C GLU A 165 -26.08 15.69 23.72
N LYS A 166 -27.16 15.03 23.25
CA LYS A 166 -27.10 13.66 22.73
C LYS A 166 -26.23 13.55 21.47
N ILE A 167 -26.44 14.44 20.51
CA ILE A 167 -25.66 14.47 19.27
C ILE A 167 -24.19 14.76 19.58
N SER A 168 -23.92 15.72 20.46
CA SER A 168 -22.57 16.04 20.93
C SER A 168 -21.89 14.85 21.60
N SER A 169 -22.62 14.11 22.44
CA SER A 169 -22.10 12.89 23.08
C SER A 169 -21.79 11.79 22.05
N ARG A 170 -22.70 11.55 21.09
CA ARG A 170 -22.48 10.58 20.02
C ARG A 170 -21.30 10.97 19.11
N LEU A 171 -21.16 12.26 18.79
CA LEU A 171 -20.02 12.76 18.02
C LEU A 171 -18.68 12.51 18.75
N LEU A 172 -18.65 12.67 20.08
CA LEU A 172 -17.46 12.37 20.88
C LEU A 172 -17.11 10.87 20.84
N GLU A 173 -18.11 10.01 21.04
CA GLU A 173 -17.96 8.55 20.92
C GLU A 173 -17.44 8.18 19.54
N LEU A 174 -18.10 8.64 18.47
CA LEU A 174 -17.76 8.34 17.09
C LEU A 174 -16.34 8.82 16.72
N ASN A 175 -15.95 10.02 17.17
CA ASN A 175 -14.58 10.50 16.98
C ASN A 175 -13.57 9.58 17.68
N SER A 176 -13.87 9.10 18.88
CA SER A 176 -12.99 8.17 19.60
C SER A 176 -12.89 6.81 18.91
N GLU A 177 -14.02 6.32 18.35
CA GLU A 177 -14.05 5.07 17.59
C GLU A 177 -13.22 5.21 16.31
N ILE A 178 -13.37 6.31 15.57
CA ILE A 178 -12.56 6.64 14.37
C ILE A 178 -11.08 6.69 14.75
N GLU A 179 -10.70 7.44 15.79
CA GLU A 179 -9.30 7.53 16.22
C GLU A 179 -8.72 6.17 16.65
N SER A 180 -9.53 5.27 17.21
CA SER A 180 -9.08 3.91 17.53
C SER A 180 -8.86 3.10 16.25
N LEU A 181 -9.80 3.15 15.31
CA LEU A 181 -9.72 2.46 14.03
C LEU A 181 -8.50 2.93 13.22
N GLU A 182 -8.28 4.24 13.16
CA GLU A 182 -7.13 4.86 12.52
C GLU A 182 -5.81 4.34 13.10
N ARG A 183 -5.70 4.26 14.44
CA ARG A 183 -4.50 3.76 15.12
C ARG A 183 -4.26 2.28 14.87
N ASP A 184 -5.31 1.47 14.98
CA ASP A 184 -5.21 0.01 14.88
C ASP A 184 -4.95 -0.43 13.44
N SER A 185 -5.65 0.18 12.47
CA SER A 185 -5.54 -0.17 11.06
C SER A 185 -4.39 0.53 10.32
N TYR A 186 -3.71 1.51 10.91
CA TYR A 186 -2.56 2.15 10.25
C TYR A 186 -1.46 1.15 9.87
N LEU A 187 -1.14 0.20 10.75
CA LEU A 187 -0.15 -0.85 10.46
C LEU A 187 -0.62 -1.81 9.37
N GLU A 188 -1.92 -2.09 9.32
CA GLU A 188 -2.54 -2.92 8.29
C GLU A 188 -2.49 -2.24 6.93
N LEU A 189 -2.83 -0.95 6.86
CA LEU A 189 -2.73 -0.13 5.65
C LEU A 189 -1.29 -0.05 5.14
N LEU A 190 -0.30 0.12 6.04
CA LEU A 190 1.11 0.06 5.66
C LEU A 190 1.49 -1.31 5.09
N SER A 191 0.96 -2.39 5.66
CA SER A 191 1.18 -3.74 5.15
C SER A 191 0.56 -3.93 3.76
N ILE A 192 -0.66 -3.44 3.56
CA ILE A 192 -1.37 -3.48 2.27
C ILE A 192 -0.58 -2.69 1.23
N ARG A 193 -0.09 -1.49 1.59
CA ARG A 193 0.75 -0.65 0.71
C ARG A 193 1.98 -1.41 0.24
N GLU A 194 2.72 -2.03 1.14
CA GLU A 194 3.93 -2.79 0.78
C GLU A 194 3.60 -3.99 -0.13
N LYS A 195 2.52 -4.74 0.15
CA LYS A 195 2.05 -5.83 -0.73
C LYS A 195 1.78 -5.31 -2.15
N LEU A 196 1.10 -4.17 -2.28
CA LEU A 196 0.78 -3.55 -3.57
C LEU A 196 2.02 -2.99 -4.26
N GLN A 197 2.94 -2.35 -3.54
CA GLN A 197 4.22 -1.87 -4.08
C GLN A 197 5.02 -3.04 -4.66
N ASN A 198 5.07 -4.18 -3.98
CA ASN A 198 5.70 -5.39 -4.50
C ASN A 198 5.05 -5.87 -5.81
N ILE A 199 3.71 -5.83 -5.92
CA ILE A 199 2.98 -6.18 -7.15
C ILE A 199 3.31 -5.19 -8.28
N VAL A 200 3.25 -3.89 -8.01
CA VAL A 200 3.55 -2.83 -8.99
C VAL A 200 5.01 -2.96 -9.47
N GLN A 201 5.95 -3.23 -8.57
CA GLN A 201 7.35 -3.47 -8.93
C GLN A 201 7.51 -4.69 -9.83
N ARG A 202 6.81 -5.81 -9.57
CA ARG A 202 6.79 -6.97 -10.48
C ARG A 202 6.26 -6.59 -11.87
N ALA A 203 5.15 -5.84 -11.92
CA ALA A 203 4.59 -5.35 -13.17
C ALA A 203 5.56 -4.44 -13.94
N HIS A 204 6.32 -3.60 -13.23
CA HIS A 204 7.38 -2.77 -13.82
C HIS A 204 8.53 -3.60 -14.38
N VAL A 205 9.01 -4.60 -13.63
CA VAL A 205 10.06 -5.52 -14.09
C VAL A 205 9.65 -6.27 -15.35
N LEU A 206 8.39 -6.67 -15.45
CA LEU A 206 7.86 -7.36 -16.64
C LEU A 206 7.98 -6.52 -17.91
N LYS A 207 8.01 -5.18 -17.83
CA LYS A 207 8.25 -4.31 -19.00
C LYS A 207 9.61 -4.58 -19.67
N ASN A 208 10.57 -5.12 -18.93
CA ASN A 208 11.88 -5.50 -19.45
C ASN A 208 11.91 -6.91 -20.07
N PHE A 209 10.85 -7.69 -19.89
CA PHE A 209 10.73 -9.03 -20.43
C PHE A 209 10.22 -8.95 -21.88
N GLY A 210 10.60 -9.94 -22.66
CA GLY A 210 9.93 -10.24 -23.91
C GLY A 210 8.98 -11.41 -23.77
N ALA A 211 7.81 -11.31 -24.41
CA ALA A 211 6.81 -12.35 -24.43
C ALA A 211 6.76 -13.02 -25.82
N MET A 212 6.63 -14.34 -25.82
CA MET A 212 6.22 -15.14 -26.97
C MET A 212 4.89 -15.86 -26.64
N ARG A 213 4.35 -16.63 -27.59
CA ARG A 213 3.06 -17.34 -27.43
C ARG A 213 3.01 -18.22 -26.17
N HIS A 214 4.09 -18.95 -25.86
CA HIS A 214 4.13 -19.92 -24.77
C HIS A 214 5.30 -19.71 -23.80
N SER A 215 6.11 -18.68 -23.99
CA SER A 215 7.33 -18.47 -23.22
C SER A 215 7.59 -17.01 -22.91
N PHE A 216 8.34 -16.79 -21.84
CA PHE A 216 8.93 -15.51 -21.50
C PHE A 216 10.44 -15.56 -21.68
N PHE A 217 10.99 -14.43 -22.06
CA PHE A 217 12.41 -14.19 -22.20
C PHE A 217 12.81 -12.97 -21.37
N PHE A 218 13.90 -13.05 -20.63
CA PHE A 218 14.51 -11.87 -20.01
C PHE A 218 16.03 -11.90 -20.09
N GLY A 219 16.62 -10.72 -19.99
CA GLY A 219 18.03 -10.52 -19.75
C GLY A 219 18.23 -9.75 -18.43
N CYS A 220 19.23 -10.15 -17.65
CA CYS A 220 19.59 -9.44 -16.43
C CYS A 220 21.11 -9.43 -16.18
N TRP A 221 21.53 -8.45 -15.39
CA TRP A 221 22.85 -8.38 -14.81
C TRP A 221 22.87 -9.11 -13.47
N VAL A 222 23.90 -9.92 -13.26
CA VAL A 222 24.09 -10.70 -12.04
C VAL A 222 25.54 -10.58 -11.57
N PRO A 223 25.80 -10.33 -10.27
CA PRO A 223 27.16 -10.43 -9.74
C PRO A 223 27.69 -11.85 -9.91
N ARG A 224 28.90 -11.99 -10.46
CA ARG A 224 29.53 -13.28 -10.75
C ARG A 224 29.52 -14.23 -9.54
N LYS A 225 29.79 -13.71 -8.35
CA LYS A 225 29.74 -14.47 -7.08
C LYS A 225 28.35 -15.06 -6.76
N LYS A 226 27.27 -14.43 -7.23
CA LYS A 226 25.88 -14.85 -7.02
C LYS A 226 25.30 -15.65 -8.20
N LEU A 227 26.01 -15.74 -9.33
CA LEU A 227 25.54 -16.38 -10.57
C LEU A 227 25.01 -17.80 -10.32
N HIS A 228 25.78 -18.66 -9.65
CA HIS A 228 25.36 -20.04 -9.37
C HIS A 228 24.07 -20.10 -8.54
N ARG A 229 23.88 -19.15 -7.59
CA ARG A 229 22.64 -19.10 -6.78
C ARG A 229 21.44 -18.71 -7.64
N VAL A 230 21.62 -17.78 -8.58
CA VAL A 230 20.56 -17.36 -9.51
C VAL A 230 20.19 -18.50 -10.46
N ILE A 231 21.17 -19.18 -11.07
CA ILE A 231 20.92 -20.32 -11.96
C ILE A 231 20.13 -21.42 -11.25
N ARG A 232 20.57 -21.84 -10.06
CA ARG A 232 19.85 -22.86 -9.25
C ARG A 232 18.44 -22.43 -8.89
N ALA A 233 18.21 -21.14 -8.64
CA ALA A 233 16.89 -20.65 -8.32
C ALA A 233 15.96 -20.66 -9.55
N LEU A 234 16.48 -20.33 -10.72
CA LEU A 234 15.76 -20.44 -11.99
C LEU A 234 15.42 -21.89 -12.32
N GLU A 235 16.40 -22.80 -12.27
CA GLU A 235 16.18 -24.23 -12.51
C GLU A 235 15.12 -24.82 -11.56
N ARG A 236 15.15 -24.45 -10.28
CA ARG A 236 14.13 -24.88 -9.31
C ARG A 236 12.76 -24.26 -9.60
N ALA A 237 12.71 -23.00 -10.02
CA ALA A 237 11.45 -22.34 -10.34
C ALA A 237 10.78 -22.93 -11.59
N THR A 238 11.58 -23.40 -12.54
CA THR A 238 11.12 -23.92 -13.83
C THR A 238 11.14 -25.44 -13.90
N ASN A 239 11.42 -26.14 -12.80
CA ASN A 239 11.61 -27.59 -12.75
C ASN A 239 12.62 -28.11 -13.81
N GLY A 240 13.65 -27.31 -14.11
CA GLY A 240 14.66 -27.61 -15.12
C GLY A 240 14.26 -27.29 -16.57
N TYR A 241 13.03 -26.80 -16.81
CA TYR A 241 12.53 -26.48 -18.16
C TYR A 241 12.87 -25.04 -18.62
N SER A 242 14.02 -24.51 -18.20
CA SER A 242 14.55 -23.22 -18.66
C SER A 242 15.83 -23.40 -19.44
N VAL A 243 16.03 -22.58 -20.47
CA VAL A 243 17.32 -22.45 -21.16
C VAL A 243 17.98 -21.16 -20.69
N ILE A 244 19.20 -21.30 -20.16
CA ILE A 244 19.97 -20.20 -19.57
C ILE A 244 21.28 -20.03 -20.33
N THR A 245 21.58 -18.80 -20.71
CA THR A 245 22.86 -18.42 -21.36
C THR A 245 23.54 -17.34 -20.55
N VAL A 246 24.84 -17.47 -20.33
CA VAL A 246 25.66 -16.47 -19.62
C VAL A 246 26.64 -15.86 -20.61
N GLU A 247 26.68 -14.52 -20.66
CA GLU A 247 27.61 -13.75 -21.49
C GLU A 247 28.51 -12.87 -20.60
N GLU A 248 29.80 -12.79 -20.95
CA GLU A 248 30.74 -11.85 -20.34
C GLU A 248 30.45 -10.42 -20.78
N VAL A 249 30.83 -9.46 -19.94
CA VAL A 249 30.73 -8.03 -20.27
C VAL A 249 31.70 -7.72 -21.40
N LYS A 250 31.19 -7.17 -22.50
CA LYS A 250 32.05 -6.73 -23.62
C LYS A 250 32.63 -5.35 -23.34
N LEU A 251 33.80 -5.07 -23.91
CA LEU A 251 34.44 -3.77 -23.81
C LEU A 251 33.52 -2.68 -24.38
N GLY A 252 33.18 -1.66 -23.59
CA GLY A 252 32.27 -0.58 -23.97
C GLY A 252 30.80 -0.78 -23.56
N GLU A 253 30.45 -1.90 -22.92
CA GLU A 253 29.11 -2.08 -22.34
C GLU A 253 29.01 -1.44 -20.94
N GLU A 254 27.93 -0.69 -20.71
CA GLU A 254 27.65 -0.06 -19.42
C GLU A 254 27.03 -1.08 -18.45
N ALA A 255 27.89 -1.80 -17.72
CA ALA A 255 27.45 -2.68 -16.65
C ALA A 255 27.08 -1.88 -15.39
N PRO A 256 26.02 -2.28 -14.65
CA PRO A 256 25.67 -1.63 -13.40
C PRO A 256 26.77 -1.83 -12.36
N THR A 257 27.04 -0.79 -11.57
CA THR A 257 28.04 -0.85 -10.51
C THR A 257 27.38 -1.29 -9.19
N LEU A 258 27.82 -2.42 -8.64
CA LEU A 258 27.43 -2.88 -7.31
C LEU A 258 28.67 -2.87 -6.41
N LEU A 259 28.59 -2.20 -5.25
CA LEU A 259 29.68 -2.19 -4.27
C LEU A 259 29.60 -3.42 -3.37
N GLU A 260 30.72 -4.11 -3.21
CA GLU A 260 30.89 -5.16 -2.20
C GLU A 260 31.22 -4.50 -0.86
N ASN A 261 30.19 -4.14 -0.10
CA ASN A 261 30.37 -3.58 1.23
C ASN A 261 30.57 -4.72 2.26
N PRO A 262 31.65 -4.71 3.06
CA PRO A 262 31.77 -5.60 4.20
C PRO A 262 30.67 -5.32 5.24
N TRP A 263 30.33 -6.33 6.04
CA TRP A 263 29.28 -6.27 7.08
C TRP A 263 29.55 -5.29 8.24
N PHE A 264 30.74 -4.69 8.29
CA PHE A 264 31.21 -3.79 9.36
C PHE A 264 31.30 -2.32 8.94
N ILE A 265 30.78 -1.96 7.76
CA ILE A 265 30.62 -0.58 7.27
C ILE A 265 29.12 -0.26 7.26
#